data_AF-A0A6B3EVV5-F1
#
_entry.id   AF-A0A6B3EVV5-F1
#
_cell.length_a   1.000
_cell.length_b   1.000
_cell.length_c   1.000
_cell.angle_alpha   90.00
_cell.angle_beta   90.00
_cell.angle_gamma   90.00
#
_symmetry.space_group_name_H-M   'P 1'
#
loop_
_entity.id
_entity.type
_entity.pdbx_description
1 polymer ?
#
loop_
_entity_poly.entity_id
_entity_poly.type
_entity_poly.pdbx_seq_one_letter_code
_entity_poly.pdbx_strand_id
1 'polypeptide(L)'
;PEGFAVAQKFGALSPEGRTYTFDDRASGYVRGEGGGVVVLKTLRRALADGDRVYAVVRGGAVNNDGGGETLTAPRRAAQEEVLRRACEDATVAPAEIRFVELHGTGTPVGDPVEAAALDAVLG
;
A
#
# COMPACT_ATOMS: atom_id res chain seq x y z
N PRO A 1 9.85 11.96 21.95
CA PRO A 1 10.71 10.82 21.51
C PRO A 1 11.33 11.10 20.14
N GLU A 2 12.57 10.67 19.90
CA GLU A 2 13.36 11.06 18.72
C GLU A 2 12.67 10.74 17.38
N GLY A 3 12.10 9.53 17.24
CA GLY A 3 11.42 9.14 15.99
C GLY A 3 10.23 10.03 15.61
N PHE A 4 9.49 10.57 16.59
CA PHE A 4 8.41 11.53 16.32
C PHE A 4 8.97 12.87 15.83
N ALA A 5 10.03 13.36 16.47
CA ALA A 5 10.67 14.64 16.11
C ALA A 5 11.29 14.58 14.71
N VAL A 6 11.86 13.44 14.33
CA VAL A 6 12.39 13.22 12.97
C VAL A 6 11.27 13.26 11.94
N ALA A 7 10.19 12.51 12.12
CA ALA A 7 9.05 12.50 11.20
C ALA A 7 8.38 13.89 11.06
N GLN A 8 8.27 14.65 12.16
CA GLN A 8 7.81 16.05 12.10
C GLN A 8 8.77 16.94 11.30
N LYS A 9 10.09 16.84 11.50
CA LYS A 9 11.06 17.63 10.75
C LYS A 9 11.06 17.32 9.24
N PHE A 10 10.71 16.09 8.88
CA PHE A 10 10.52 15.69 7.48
C PHE A 10 9.18 16.14 6.88
N GLY A 11 8.30 16.79 7.67
CA GLY A 11 7.00 17.28 7.18
C GLY A 11 5.99 16.18 6.87
N ALA A 12 6.22 14.95 7.34
CA ALA A 12 5.39 13.80 7.00
C ALA A 12 4.15 13.65 7.89
N LEU A 13 4.13 14.34 9.05
CA LEU A 13 3.06 14.21 10.04
C LEU A 13 2.01 15.32 9.91
N SER A 14 0.73 14.93 9.94
CA SER A 14 -0.39 15.87 9.97
C SER A 14 -0.40 16.68 11.27
N PRO A 15 -0.50 18.03 11.20
CA PRO A 15 -0.59 18.87 12.39
C PRO A 15 -1.94 18.75 13.10
N GLU A 16 -2.99 18.28 12.41
CA GLU A 16 -4.33 18.10 12.94
C GLU A 16 -4.53 16.78 13.68
N GLY A 17 -3.50 15.92 13.69
CA GLY A 17 -3.58 14.61 14.34
C GLY A 17 -4.57 13.68 13.66
N ARG A 18 -4.83 13.86 12.35
CA ARG A 18 -5.64 12.98 11.52
C ARG A 18 -4.98 12.72 10.16
N THR A 19 -5.06 11.48 9.68
CA THR A 19 -4.72 11.12 8.30
C THR A 19 -5.97 11.31 7.44
N TYR A 20 -5.93 12.24 6.49
CA TYR A 20 -7.04 12.53 5.59
C TYR A 20 -6.77 11.94 4.20
N THR A 21 -6.88 10.62 4.08
CA THR A 21 -6.62 9.90 2.83
C THR A 21 -7.55 10.36 1.70
N PHE A 22 -6.96 10.76 0.57
CA PHE A 22 -7.65 11.20 -0.66
C PHE A 22 -8.58 12.41 -0.48
N ASP A 23 -8.33 13.22 0.53
CA ASP A 23 -9.13 14.39 0.89
C ASP A 23 -8.32 15.69 0.66
N ASP A 24 -9.00 16.80 0.38
CA ASP A 24 -8.33 18.08 0.10
C ASP A 24 -7.58 18.66 1.32
N ARG A 25 -7.89 18.19 2.54
CA ARG A 25 -7.20 18.51 3.80
C ARG A 25 -5.95 17.65 4.04
N ALA A 26 -5.61 16.75 3.13
CA ALA A 26 -4.40 15.92 3.22
C ALA A 26 -3.18 16.77 3.55
N SER A 27 -2.56 16.52 4.70
CA SER A 27 -1.44 17.31 5.24
C SER A 27 -0.39 16.45 5.95
N GLY A 28 -0.45 15.12 5.74
CA GLY A 28 0.43 14.14 6.37
C GLY A 28 -0.36 13.02 7.06
N TYR A 29 0.38 12.04 7.57
CA TYR A 29 -0.20 10.92 8.32
C TYR A 29 -0.06 11.12 9.84
N VAL A 30 -0.70 10.23 10.60
CA VAL A 30 -0.53 10.13 12.05
C VAL A 30 0.06 8.78 12.41
N ARG A 31 0.96 8.77 13.39
CA ARG A 31 1.55 7.52 13.88
C ARG A 31 0.52 6.72 14.66
N GLY A 32 0.38 5.44 14.31
CA GLY A 32 -0.36 4.44 15.07
C GLY A 32 0.55 3.34 15.59
N GLU A 33 0.05 2.57 16.55
CA GLU A 33 0.69 1.36 17.07
C GLU A 33 -0.29 0.18 16.96
N GLY A 34 0.24 -1.01 16.71
CA GLY A 34 -0.56 -2.23 16.56
C GLY A 34 0.31 -3.46 16.37
N GLY A 35 -0.29 -4.65 16.54
CA GLY A 35 0.37 -5.93 16.35
C GLY A 35 -0.60 -6.97 15.82
N GLY A 36 -0.13 -7.83 14.90
CA GLY A 36 -0.92 -8.88 14.28
C GLY A 36 -0.05 -10.02 13.77
N VAL A 37 -0.60 -11.23 13.73
CA VAL A 37 0.07 -12.43 13.24
C VAL A 37 -0.88 -13.20 12.33
N VAL A 38 -0.33 -13.70 11.22
CA VAL A 38 -1.02 -14.64 10.33
C VAL A 38 -0.19 -15.92 10.22
N VAL A 39 -0.87 -17.05 10.04
CA VAL A 39 -0.22 -18.35 9.83
C VAL A 39 -0.48 -18.75 8.38
N LEU A 40 0.59 -19.07 7.65
CA LEU A 40 0.52 -19.43 6.24
C LEU A 40 0.70 -20.94 6.08
N LYS A 41 -0.09 -21.51 5.17
CA LYS A 41 0.06 -22.88 4.70
C LYS A 41 -0.32 -22.95 3.24
N THR A 42 0.24 -23.90 2.49
CA THR A 42 -0.22 -24.13 1.12
C THR A 42 -1.69 -24.55 1.14
N LEU A 43 -2.51 -24.02 0.23
CA LEU A 43 -3.96 -24.27 0.23
C LEU A 43 -4.28 -25.77 0.20
N ARG A 44 -3.53 -26.55 -0.60
CA ARG A 44 -3.68 -28.01 -0.66
C ARG A 44 -3.53 -28.68 0.72
N ARG A 45 -2.52 -28.27 1.51
CA ARG A 45 -2.33 -28.80 2.86
C ARG A 45 -3.43 -28.30 3.80
N ALA A 46 -3.86 -27.04 3.67
CA ALA A 46 -4.90 -26.47 4.53
C ALA A 46 -6.19 -27.27 4.43
N LEU A 47 -6.59 -27.58 3.19
CA LEU A 47 -7.74 -28.42 2.91
C LEU A 47 -7.55 -29.86 3.37
N ALA A 48 -6.38 -30.46 3.14
CA ALA A 48 -6.10 -31.85 3.54
C ALA A 48 -6.15 -32.06 5.06
N ASP A 49 -5.64 -31.08 5.81
CA ASP A 49 -5.62 -31.14 7.28
C ASP A 49 -6.93 -30.62 7.90
N GLY A 50 -7.90 -30.15 7.09
CA GLY A 50 -9.20 -29.66 7.55
C GLY A 50 -9.17 -28.27 8.20
N ASP A 51 -8.17 -27.45 7.89
CA ASP A 51 -8.02 -26.12 8.47
C ASP A 51 -9.09 -25.15 7.96
N ARG A 52 -9.48 -24.19 8.81
CA ARG A 52 -10.25 -23.03 8.39
C ARG A 52 -9.38 -22.08 7.57
N VAL A 53 -9.70 -21.93 6.29
CA VAL A 53 -9.04 -20.98 5.38
C VAL A 53 -9.78 -19.65 5.42
N TYR A 54 -9.10 -18.57 5.84
CA TYR A 54 -9.67 -17.21 5.86
C TYR A 54 -9.59 -16.51 4.50
N ALA A 55 -8.45 -16.66 3.82
CA ALA A 55 -8.19 -16.08 2.50
C ALA A 55 -7.10 -16.90 1.79
N VAL A 56 -6.95 -16.68 0.48
CA VAL A 56 -5.88 -17.25 -0.33
C VAL A 56 -5.00 -16.12 -0.84
N VAL A 57 -3.71 -16.16 -0.51
CA VAL A 57 -2.70 -15.29 -1.13
C VAL A 57 -2.42 -15.85 -2.52
N ARG A 58 -2.94 -15.18 -3.55
CA ARG A 58 -2.84 -15.62 -4.95
C ARG A 58 -1.47 -15.35 -5.56
N GLY A 59 -0.84 -14.26 -5.15
CA GLY A 59 0.46 -13.80 -5.62
C GLY A 59 0.82 -12.46 -4.98
N GLY A 60 1.96 -11.91 -5.35
CA GLY A 60 2.41 -10.59 -4.90
C GLY A 60 3.69 -10.15 -5.59
N ALA A 61 4.01 -8.86 -5.46
CA ALA A 61 5.22 -8.29 -6.02
C ALA A 61 5.82 -7.24 -5.08
N VAL A 62 7.13 -7.04 -5.21
CA VAL A 62 7.88 -5.97 -4.55
C VAL A 62 8.80 -5.31 -5.56
N ASN A 63 8.98 -3.99 -5.45
CA ASN A 63 9.97 -3.25 -6.22
C ASN A 63 10.47 -2.04 -5.41
N ASN A 64 11.08 -1.07 -6.11
CA ASN A 64 11.57 0.17 -5.51
C ASN A 64 11.26 1.33 -6.47
N ASP A 65 10.97 2.52 -5.91
CA ASP A 65 10.82 3.74 -6.70
C ASP A 65 12.09 4.07 -7.51
N GLY A 66 13.24 3.56 -7.06
CA GLY A 66 14.54 3.74 -7.67
C GLY A 66 15.11 5.10 -7.31
N GLY A 67 14.96 6.07 -8.21
CA GLY A 67 15.33 7.47 -7.99
C GLY A 67 14.28 8.40 -8.58
N GLY A 68 14.32 9.69 -8.29
CA GLY A 68 13.28 10.64 -8.72
C GLY A 68 13.66 12.07 -8.39
N GLU A 69 12.65 12.95 -8.26
CA GLU A 69 12.85 14.36 -7.91
C GLU A 69 13.51 14.52 -6.53
N THR A 70 13.12 13.68 -5.57
CA THR A 70 13.76 13.58 -4.25
C THR A 70 13.87 12.13 -3.82
N LEU A 71 14.71 11.85 -2.82
CA LEU A 71 14.92 10.50 -2.29
C LEU A 71 13.64 9.84 -1.75
N THR A 72 12.67 10.65 -1.28
CA THR A 72 11.45 10.18 -0.62
C THR A 72 10.19 10.43 -1.45
N ALA A 73 10.32 10.98 -2.66
CA ALA A 73 9.17 11.22 -3.52
C ALA A 73 8.66 9.90 -4.13
N PRO A 74 7.37 9.57 -3.99
CA PRO A 74 6.80 8.37 -4.57
C PRO A 74 6.78 8.47 -6.10
N ARG A 75 6.86 7.32 -6.80
CA ARG A 75 6.84 7.29 -8.26
C ARG A 75 5.71 6.46 -8.82
N ARG A 76 4.80 7.15 -9.52
CA ARG A 76 3.66 6.54 -10.22
C ARG A 76 4.08 5.33 -11.07
N ALA A 77 5.10 5.47 -11.94
CA ALA A 77 5.53 4.39 -12.82
C ALA A 77 6.02 3.14 -12.06
N ALA A 78 6.66 3.32 -10.89
CA ALA A 78 7.07 2.20 -10.06
C ALA A 78 5.87 1.53 -9.39
N GLN A 79 4.89 2.31 -8.94
CA GLN A 79 3.63 1.77 -8.40
C GLN A 79 2.82 1.03 -9.46
N GLU A 80 2.71 1.57 -10.68
CA GLU A 80 2.04 0.87 -11.78
C GLU A 80 2.73 -0.47 -12.11
N GLU A 81 4.08 -0.48 -12.14
CA GLU A 81 4.86 -1.69 -12.40
C GLU A 81 4.63 -2.74 -11.31
N VAL A 82 4.65 -2.37 -10.01
CA VAL A 82 4.43 -3.34 -8.94
C VAL A 82 3.01 -3.90 -8.96
N LEU A 83 2.01 -3.06 -9.30
CA LEU A 83 0.62 -3.49 -9.44
C LEU A 83 0.45 -4.49 -10.59
N ARG A 84 1.03 -4.21 -11.77
CA ARG A 84 0.99 -5.12 -12.93
C ARG A 84 1.67 -6.45 -12.61
N ARG A 85 2.87 -6.42 -12.02
CA ARG A 85 3.57 -7.63 -11.58
C ARG A 85 2.79 -8.45 -10.57
N ALA A 86 2.14 -7.80 -9.60
CA ALA A 86 1.33 -8.50 -8.61
C ALA A 86 0.12 -9.18 -9.26
N CYS A 87 -0.54 -8.53 -10.22
CA CYS A 87 -1.63 -9.13 -11.00
C CYS A 87 -1.16 -10.32 -11.84
N GLU A 88 -0.01 -10.19 -12.50
CA GLU A 88 0.62 -11.25 -13.30
C GLU A 88 0.98 -12.47 -12.42
N ASP A 89 1.68 -12.26 -11.31
CA ASP A 89 2.05 -13.33 -10.36
C ASP A 89 0.81 -14.01 -9.78
N ALA A 90 -0.22 -13.24 -9.45
CA ALA A 90 -1.50 -13.75 -8.96
C ALA A 90 -2.34 -14.47 -10.02
N THR A 91 -1.98 -14.36 -11.32
CA THR A 91 -2.82 -14.73 -12.47
C THR A 91 -4.25 -14.20 -12.32
N VAL A 92 -4.37 -12.91 -12.04
CA VAL A 92 -5.64 -12.17 -11.87
C VAL A 92 -5.64 -11.00 -12.84
N ALA A 93 -6.71 -10.84 -13.61
CA ALA A 93 -6.86 -9.66 -14.47
C ALA A 93 -7.18 -8.43 -13.61
N PRO A 94 -6.63 -7.24 -13.91
CA PRO A 94 -6.89 -6.04 -13.11
C PRO A 94 -8.37 -5.73 -12.87
N ALA A 95 -9.23 -5.94 -13.88
CA ALA A 95 -10.68 -5.73 -13.81
C ALA A 95 -11.40 -6.71 -12.85
N GLU A 96 -10.76 -7.77 -12.38
CA GLU A 96 -11.31 -8.68 -11.37
C GLU A 96 -11.12 -8.16 -9.94
N ILE A 97 -10.26 -7.15 -9.74
CA ILE A 97 -10.02 -6.52 -8.45
C ILE A 97 -11.21 -5.64 -8.10
N ARG A 98 -11.85 -5.93 -6.97
CA ARG A 98 -13.06 -5.21 -6.49
C ARG A 98 -12.81 -4.28 -5.32
N PHE A 99 -11.66 -4.44 -4.67
CA PHE A 99 -11.30 -3.69 -3.48
C PHE A 99 -9.78 -3.56 -3.41
N VAL A 100 -9.31 -2.39 -3.03
CA VAL A 100 -7.90 -2.09 -2.81
C VAL A 100 -7.77 -1.48 -1.42
N GLU A 101 -7.01 -2.14 -0.55
CA GLU A 101 -6.54 -1.51 0.68
C GLU A 101 -5.30 -0.67 0.32
N LEU A 102 -5.47 0.66 0.38
CA LEU A 102 -4.48 1.63 -0.05
C LEU A 102 -3.34 1.77 0.96
N HIS A 103 -2.22 2.33 0.52
CA HIS A 103 -1.25 2.91 1.44
C HIS A 103 -1.81 4.17 2.12
N GLY A 104 -2.41 5.07 1.33
CA GLY A 104 -3.37 6.05 1.80
C GLY A 104 -2.85 7.01 2.88
N THR A 105 -1.66 7.57 2.68
CA THR A 105 -0.96 8.36 3.71
C THR A 105 -1.57 9.72 4.03
N GLY A 106 -2.59 10.19 3.29
CA GLY A 106 -3.17 11.51 3.51
C GLY A 106 -2.16 12.62 3.20
N THR A 107 -1.28 12.42 2.21
CA THR A 107 -0.25 13.40 1.83
C THR A 107 -0.63 14.09 0.51
N PRO A 108 -0.37 15.40 0.34
CA PRO A 108 -0.71 16.14 -0.88
C PRO A 108 -0.12 15.57 -2.18
N VAL A 109 1.01 14.85 -2.07
CA VAL A 109 1.73 14.29 -3.22
C VAL A 109 1.52 12.79 -3.35
N GLY A 110 1.60 12.02 -2.26
CA GLY A 110 1.53 10.57 -2.31
C GLY A 110 0.15 10.07 -2.74
N ASP A 111 -0.90 10.70 -2.23
CA ASP A 111 -2.28 10.29 -2.47
C ASP A 111 -2.67 10.42 -3.95
N PRO A 112 -2.43 11.57 -4.65
CA PRO A 112 -2.65 11.64 -6.09
C PRO A 112 -1.79 10.68 -6.92
N VAL A 113 -0.55 10.42 -6.51
CA VAL A 113 0.34 9.49 -7.21
C VAL A 113 -0.19 8.06 -7.13
N GLU A 114 -0.65 7.64 -5.96
CA GLU A 114 -1.27 6.34 -5.72
C GLU A 114 -2.57 6.17 -6.51
N ALA A 115 -3.48 7.14 -6.43
CA ALA A 115 -4.73 7.12 -7.18
C ALA A 115 -4.51 7.03 -8.70
N ALA A 116 -3.56 7.81 -9.23
CA ALA A 116 -3.25 7.80 -10.67
C ALA A 116 -2.57 6.50 -11.13
N ALA A 117 -1.82 5.81 -10.26
CA ALA A 117 -1.25 4.51 -10.56
C ALA A 117 -2.32 3.41 -10.57
N LEU A 118 -3.27 3.47 -9.63
CA LEU A 118 -4.39 2.54 -9.56
C LEU A 118 -5.30 2.68 -10.78
N ASP A 119 -5.72 3.90 -11.13
CA ASP A 119 -6.53 4.18 -12.33
C ASP A 119 -5.85 3.64 -13.61
N ALA A 120 -4.53 3.82 -13.73
CA ALA A 120 -3.78 3.36 -14.91
C ALA A 120 -3.67 1.83 -15.06
N VAL A 121 -3.82 1.07 -13.96
CA VAL A 121 -3.66 -0.39 -13.98
C VAL A 121 -5.00 -1.10 -13.84
N LEU A 122 -5.87 -0.60 -12.97
CA LEU A 122 -7.13 -1.24 -12.58
C LEU A 122 -8.35 -0.68 -13.35
N GLY A 123 -8.25 0.53 -13.90
CA GLY A 123 -9.38 1.30 -14.45
C GLY A 123 -10.28 1.88 -13.37
#